data_AF-A0A935X2Y0-F1
#
_entry.id   AF-A0A935X2Y0-F1
#
_cell.length_a   1.000
_cell.length_b   1.000
_cell.length_c   1.000
_cell.angle_alpha   90.00
_cell.angle_beta   90.00
_cell.angle_gamma   90.00
#
_symmetry.space_group_name_H-M   'P 1'
#
loop_
_entity.id
_entity.type
_entity.pdbx_description
1 polymer ?
#
loop_
_entity_poly.entity_id
_entity_poly.type
_entity_poly.pdbx_seq_one_letter_code
_entity_poly.pdbx_strand_id
1 'polypeptide(L)' 'MLRDGASMSEIGTVLRHRIPTTTEIYAKIDFTSLQRLAQLWPVGGAR' A
#
# COMPACT_ATOMS: atom_id res chain seq x y z
N MET A 1 9.36 0.18 11.10
CA MET A 1 9.48 1.36 10.21
C MET A 1 8.15 1.70 9.55
N LEU A 2 7.70 1.00 8.49
CA LEU A 2 6.43 1.34 7.81
C LEU A 2 5.20 1.26 8.74
N ARG A 3 5.12 0.19 9.56
CA ARG A 3 4.07 0.03 10.58
C ARG A 3 4.15 1.04 11.72
N ASP A 4 5.30 1.68 11.90
CA ASP A 4 5.56 2.67 12.94
C ASP A 4 5.44 4.10 12.38
N GLY A 5 4.91 4.26 11.17
CA GLY A 5 4.61 5.56 10.54
C GLY A 5 5.66 6.10 9.58
N ALA A 6 6.76 5.39 9.33
CA ALA A 6 7.76 5.85 8.35
C ALA A 6 7.22 5.77 6.92
N SER A 7 7.54 6.78 6.10
CA SER A 7 7.20 6.80 4.67
C SER A 7 8.10 5.88 3.84
N MET A 8 7.64 5.52 2.63
CA MET A 8 8.42 4.72 1.68
C MET A 8 9.72 5.41 1.23
N SER A 9 9.74 6.75 1.19
CA SER A 9 10.92 7.54 0.86
C SER A 9 12.00 7.45 1.95
N GLU A 10 11.60 7.52 3.22
CA GLU A 10 12.51 7.38 4.36
C GLU A 10 13.10 5.96 4.44
N ILE A 11 12.27 4.94 4.23
CA ILE A 11 12.72 3.54 4.19
C ILE A 11 13.68 3.33 3.02
N GLY A 12 13.37 3.87 1.83
CA GLY A 12 14.24 3.81 0.66
C GLY A 12 15.61 4.44 0.92
N THR A 13 15.65 5.54 1.67
CA THR A 13 16.91 6.22 2.04
C THR A 13 17.79 5.32 2.92
N VAL A 14 17.21 4.68 3.94
CA VAL A 14 17.95 3.74 4.83
C VAL A 14 18.46 2.52 4.06
N LEU A 15 17.66 2.00 3.13
CA LEU A 15 18.02 0.87 2.27
C LEU A 15 18.94 1.28 1.09
N ARG A 16 19.22 2.58 0.92
CA ARG A 16 19.99 3.15 -0.20
C ARG A 16 19.37 2.88 -1.58
N HIS A 17 18.05 2.73 -1.63
CA HIS A 17 17.29 2.67 -2.87
C HIS A 17 17.11 4.08 -3.44
N ARG A 18 17.53 4.27 -4.69
CA ARG A 18 17.37 5.55 -5.40
C ARG A 18 15.97 5.76 -5.95
N ILE A 19 15.20 4.69 -6.13
CA ILE A 19 13.86 4.72 -6.71
C ILE A 19 12.88 4.18 -5.67
N PRO A 20 11.87 4.95 -5.25
CA PRO A 20 10.90 4.50 -4.23
C PRO A 20 10.19 3.18 -4.61
N THR A 21 9.93 2.96 -5.89
CA THR A 21 9.24 1.76 -6.41
C THR A 21 10.00 0.46 -6.12
N THR A 22 11.33 0.48 -6.03
CA THR A 22 12.10 -0.72 -5.64
C THR A 22 11.95 -1.06 -4.16
N THR A 23 11.42 -0.13 -3.36
CA THR A 23 11.15 -0.31 -1.93
C THR A 23 9.74 -0.85 -1.70
N GLU A 24 8.81 -0.66 -2.64
CA GLU A 24 7.41 -1.13 -2.57
C GLU A 24 7.28 -2.64 -2.35
N ILE A 25 8.29 -3.41 -2.77
CA ILE A 25 8.35 -4.86 -2.52
C ILE A 25 8.35 -5.22 -1.01
N TYR A 26 8.72 -4.28 -0.13
CA TYR A 26 8.73 -4.47 1.32
C TYR A 26 7.43 -4.04 1.99
N ALA A 27 6.51 -3.38 1.27
CA ALA A 27 5.24 -2.97 1.83
C ALA A 27 4.35 -4.22 2.05
N LYS A 28 3.88 -4.40 3.28
CA LYS A 28 2.86 -5.40 3.58
C LYS A 28 1.48 -4.78 3.45
N ILE A 29 0.63 -5.41 2.65
CA ILE A 29 -0.76 -5.00 2.46
C ILE A 29 -1.59 -5.39 3.70
N ASP A 30 -2.30 -4.43 4.29
CA ASP A 30 -3.29 -4.68 5.32
C ASP A 30 -4.66 -4.93 4.69
N PHE A 31 -4.95 -6.21 4.41
CA PHE A 31 -6.21 -6.63 3.82
C PHE A 31 -7.42 -6.35 4.71
N THR A 32 -7.27 -6.34 6.04
CA THR A 32 -8.37 -6.05 6.97
C THR A 32 -8.81 -4.60 6.87
N SER A 33 -7.86 -3.67 6.79
CA SER A 33 -8.15 -2.26 6.56
C SER A 33 -8.70 -2.00 5.15
N LEU A 34 -8.14 -2.67 4.12
CA LEU A 34 -8.64 -2.57 2.75
C LEU A 34 -10.08 -3.08 2.59
N GLN A 35 -10.47 -4.14 3.30
CA GLN A 35 -11.82 -4.69 3.23
C GLN A 35 -12.89 -3.67 3.64
N ARG A 36 -12.57 -2.76 4.58
CA ARG A 36 -13.48 -1.67 4.98
C ARG A 36 -13.69 -0.62 3.89
N LEU A 37 -12.72 -0.46 2.99
CA LEU A 37 -12.79 0.46 1.86
C LEU A 37 -13.49 -0.17 0.64
N ALA A 38 -13.60 -1.50 0.60
CA ALA A 38 -14.23 -2.19 -0.51
C ALA A 38 -15.72 -1.81 -0.62
N GLN A 39 -16.13 -1.36 -1.80
CA GLN A 39 -17.54 -1.16 -2.14
C GLN A 39 -18.13 -2.47 -2.67
N LEU A 40 -19.46 -2.60 -2.57
CA LEU A 40 -20.17 -3.68 -3.25
C LEU A 40 -19.84 -3.64 -4.74
N TRP A 41 -19.60 -4.81 -5.32
CA TRP A 41 -19.46 -4.93 -6.76
C TRP A 41 -20.74 -4.36 -7.40
N PRO A 42 -20.66 -3.57 -8.49
CA PRO A 42 -21.84 -3.06 -9.17
C PRO A 42 -22.57 -4.21 -9.86
N VAL A 43 -23.40 -4.96 -9.11
CA VAL A 43 -24.35 -5.92 -9.66
C VAL A 43 -25.60 -5.12 -10.04
N GLY A 44 -25.60 -4.52 -11.24
CA GLY A 44 -26.77 -3.80 -11.74
C GLY A 44 -26.52 -2.59 -12.66
N GLY A 45 -25.33 -2.45 -13.26
CA GLY A 45 -25.07 -1.42 -14.26
C GLY A 45 -25.42 -1.85 -15.70
N ALA A 46 -26.64 -2.33 -15.94
CA ALA A 46 -27.31 -2.37 -17.26
C ALA A 46 -28.70 -2.98 -17.11
N ARG A 47 -29.70 -2.13 -16.87
CA ARG A 47 -31.04 -2.33 -17.46
C ARG A 47 -31.48 -1.02 -18.09
#